data_AF-A0A151JCL2-F1
#
_entry.id   AF-A0A151JCL2-F1
#
_cell.length_a   1.000
_cell.length_b   1.000
_cell.length_c   1.000
_cell.angle_alpha   90.00
_cell.angle_beta   90.00
_cell.angle_gamma   90.00
#
_symmetry.space_group_name_H-M   'P 1'
#
loop_
_entity.id
_entity.type
_entity.pdbx_description
1 polymer ?
#
loop_
_entity_poly.entity_id
_entity_poly.type
_entity_poly.pdbx_seq_one_letter_code
_entity_poly.pdbx_strand_id
1 'polypeptide(L)'
;DAFAVEPFGEQTQPPIIASWSPLMLSTIKSEVRSGLKNDLRNKLLTSYEPGVIPIDHVVSNWVPPVLARDKHQIQSQAQLGASLNAIGSGMAGLLDLESFQSVNGKAAISKISDGIRLLADLHFRVSQSRRAFIVPSLNFLGKTASDAAPIDDSLFGSNFAEDANAAQTIEKVARKMARKPPQLSNNQGRQPAAQRFKQQRNQPLREIHPNQGNAKPPFHKSQAAHRSKRGS
;
A
#
# COMPACT_ATOMS: atom_id res chain seq x y z
N ASP A 1 42.62 -42.17 -13.24
CA ASP A 1 41.67 -43.18 -13.75
C ASP A 1 40.29 -42.92 -13.14
N ALA A 2 39.35 -42.26 -13.82
CA ALA A 2 38.69 -42.59 -15.10
C ALA A 2 37.50 -43.56 -14.92
N PHE A 3 36.29 -42.99 -15.07
CA PHE A 3 35.02 -43.59 -15.55
C PHE A 3 34.35 -44.68 -14.69
N ALA A 4 33.02 -44.88 -14.66
CA ALA A 4 31.81 -44.14 -15.03
C ALA A 4 30.65 -45.12 -14.74
N VAL A 5 29.58 -44.69 -14.06
CA VAL A 5 28.23 -45.26 -14.26
C VAL A 5 27.22 -44.15 -13.93
N GLU A 6 26.69 -43.50 -14.97
CA GLU A 6 25.41 -42.80 -14.92
C GLU A 6 24.28 -43.79 -14.58
N PRO A 7 23.30 -43.37 -13.78
CA PRO A 7 21.96 -43.93 -13.86
C PRO A 7 20.94 -42.82 -14.12
N PHE A 8 21.23 -41.87 -15.01
CA PHE A 8 20.20 -40.93 -15.50
C PHE A 8 19.63 -41.42 -16.83
N GLY A 9 19.04 -42.60 -16.76
CA GLY A 9 18.02 -43.03 -17.69
C GLY A 9 16.65 -42.74 -17.09
N GLU A 10 16.24 -41.47 -16.99
CA GLU A 10 14.83 -41.15 -16.83
C GLU A 10 14.43 -40.17 -17.93
N GLN A 11 14.01 -40.81 -19.02
CA GLN A 11 13.09 -40.35 -20.05
C GLN A 11 12.40 -39.03 -19.65
N THR A 12 12.93 -37.91 -20.15
CA THR A 12 12.20 -36.64 -20.20
C THR A 12 10.96 -36.87 -21.05
N GLN A 13 9.86 -37.27 -20.41
CA GLN A 13 8.56 -37.12 -21.03
C GLN A 13 8.39 -35.62 -21.34
N PRO A 14 7.99 -35.26 -22.56
CA PRO A 14 7.66 -33.87 -22.83
C PRO A 14 6.60 -33.43 -21.83
N PRO A 15 6.61 -32.16 -21.37
CA PRO A 15 5.56 -31.68 -20.49
C PRO A 15 4.25 -31.97 -21.21
N ILE A 16 3.41 -32.83 -20.61
CA ILE A 16 2.03 -32.99 -21.04
C ILE A 16 1.41 -31.63 -20.78
N ILE A 17 1.54 -30.74 -21.76
CA ILE A 17 0.75 -29.54 -21.89
C ILE A 17 -0.63 -30.11 -22.15
N ALA A 18 -1.37 -30.35 -21.07
CA ALA A 18 -2.81 -30.57 -21.15
C ALA A 18 -3.34 -29.38 -21.93
N SER A 19 -3.65 -29.61 -23.21
CA SER A 19 -4.14 -28.56 -24.07
C SER A 19 -5.51 -28.20 -23.51
N TRP A 20 -5.59 -27.01 -22.94
CA TRP A 20 -6.85 -26.40 -22.56
C TRP A 20 -7.78 -26.50 -23.76
N SER A 21 -9.06 -26.80 -23.51
CA SER A 21 -10.02 -26.80 -24.62
C SER A 21 -9.93 -25.44 -25.35
N PRO A 22 -9.98 -25.40 -26.69
CA PRO A 22 -9.84 -24.14 -27.44
C PRO A 22 -10.82 -23.06 -26.96
N LEU A 23 -12.02 -23.49 -26.55
CA LEU A 23 -13.04 -22.65 -25.92
C LEU A 23 -12.52 -22.01 -24.63
N MET A 24 -12.02 -22.81 -23.68
CA MET A 24 -11.53 -22.32 -22.39
C MET A 24 -10.35 -21.36 -22.56
N LEU A 25 -9.43 -21.68 -23.46
CA LEU A 25 -8.30 -20.81 -23.77
C LEU A 25 -8.76 -19.48 -24.39
N SER A 26 -9.76 -19.51 -25.28
CA SER A 26 -10.32 -18.31 -25.88
C SER A 26 -11.03 -17.42 -24.85
N THR A 27 -11.77 -18.03 -23.92
CA THR A 27 -12.43 -17.33 -22.81
C THR A 27 -11.41 -16.66 -21.91
N ILE A 28 -10.39 -17.39 -21.44
CA ILE A 28 -9.32 -16.83 -20.58
C ILE A 28 -8.60 -15.68 -21.30
N LYS A 29 -8.24 -15.85 -22.57
CA LYS A 29 -7.59 -14.78 -23.35
C LYS A 29 -8.47 -13.53 -23.46
N SER A 30 -9.78 -13.69 -23.62
CA SER A 30 -10.70 -12.56 -23.64
C SER A 30 -10.75 -11.88 -22.28
N GLU A 31 -10.98 -12.64 -21.21
CA GLU A 31 -11.12 -12.11 -19.85
C GLU A 31 -9.85 -11.42 -19.35
N VAL A 32 -8.67 -11.90 -19.71
CA VAL A 32 -7.39 -11.23 -19.39
C VAL A 32 -7.31 -9.85 -20.04
N ARG A 33 -7.89 -9.66 -21.22
CA ARG A 33 -7.83 -8.39 -21.97
C ARG A 33 -8.96 -7.43 -21.62
N SER A 34 -10.17 -7.95 -21.41
CA SER A 34 -11.36 -7.13 -21.17
C SER A 34 -11.81 -7.10 -19.71
N GLY A 35 -11.22 -7.93 -18.85
CA GLY A 35 -11.75 -8.22 -17.53
C GLY A 35 -13.03 -9.05 -17.58
N LEU A 36 -13.46 -9.53 -16.41
CA LEU A 36 -14.77 -10.16 -16.23
C LEU A 36 -15.88 -9.11 -16.32
N LYS A 37 -17.03 -9.49 -16.89
CA LYS A 37 -18.27 -8.69 -16.83
C LYS A 37 -18.66 -8.46 -15.37
N ASN A 38 -19.15 -7.27 -15.05
CA ASN A 38 -19.48 -6.88 -13.67
C ASN A 38 -20.52 -7.81 -13.02
N ASP A 39 -21.57 -8.18 -13.75
CA ASP A 39 -22.63 -9.06 -13.21
C ASP A 39 -22.09 -10.44 -12.85
N LEU A 40 -21.26 -11.01 -13.73
CA LEU A 40 -20.61 -12.30 -13.47
C LEU A 40 -19.64 -12.20 -12.29
N ARG A 41 -18.83 -11.14 -12.23
CA ARG A 41 -17.91 -10.90 -11.12
C ARG A 41 -18.68 -10.83 -9.79
N ASN A 42 -19.74 -10.04 -9.73
CA ASN A 42 -20.55 -9.87 -8.52
C ASN A 42 -21.20 -11.20 -8.10
N LYS A 43 -21.76 -11.95 -9.06
CA LYS A 43 -22.30 -13.29 -8.81
C LYS A 43 -21.27 -14.23 -8.18
N LEU A 44 -20.06 -14.27 -8.73
CA LEU A 44 -18.98 -15.11 -8.22
C LEU A 44 -18.52 -14.68 -6.82
N LEU A 45 -18.39 -13.37 -6.57
CA LEU A 45 -18.05 -12.83 -5.26
C LEU A 45 -19.12 -13.10 -4.20
N THR A 46 -20.38 -13.22 -4.59
CA THR A 46 -21.47 -13.62 -3.67
C THR A 46 -21.49 -15.14 -3.45
N SER A 47 -21.11 -15.92 -4.46
CA SER A 47 -21.12 -17.38 -4.39
C SER A 47 -19.94 -17.94 -3.59
N TYR A 48 -18.84 -17.19 -3.52
CA TYR A 48 -17.63 -17.58 -2.80
C TYR A 48 -17.23 -16.46 -1.86
N GLU A 49 -17.25 -16.72 -0.56
CA GLU A 49 -16.94 -15.71 0.46
C GLU A 49 -15.60 -15.03 0.13
N PRO A 50 -15.57 -13.69 0.00
CA PRO A 50 -14.33 -13.01 -0.33
C PRO A 50 -13.48 -12.92 0.93
N GLY A 51 -12.38 -13.68 0.99
CA GLY A 51 -11.38 -13.58 2.06
C GLY A 51 -10.65 -12.23 2.05
N VAL A 52 -11.33 -11.14 2.35
CA VAL A 52 -10.74 -9.79 2.42
C VAL A 52 -10.08 -9.60 3.77
N ILE A 53 -8.84 -9.12 3.78
CA ILE A 53 -8.19 -8.70 5.03
C ILE A 53 -8.65 -7.26 5.33
N PRO A 54 -9.46 -7.02 6.37
CA PRO A 54 -9.97 -5.68 6.68
C PRO A 54 -8.85 -4.72 7.09
N ILE A 55 -9.09 -3.43 6.86
CA ILE A 55 -8.31 -2.37 7.50
C ILE A 55 -8.71 -2.31 8.97
N ASP A 56 -7.74 -2.23 9.87
CA ASP A 56 -7.98 -2.07 11.31
C ASP A 56 -8.89 -0.87 11.63
N HIS A 57 -9.76 -1.01 12.62
CA HIS A 57 -10.72 0.03 13.03
C HIS A 57 -10.05 1.31 13.56
N VAL A 58 -8.82 1.20 14.10
CA VAL A 58 -8.01 2.38 14.46
C VAL A 58 -7.54 3.15 13.22
N VAL A 59 -7.45 2.45 12.09
CA VAL A 59 -7.12 2.98 10.75
C VAL A 59 -8.38 3.36 9.96
N SER A 60 -9.59 3.07 10.44
CA SER A 60 -10.83 3.42 9.71
C SER A 60 -11.25 4.88 9.84
N ASN A 61 -10.66 5.67 10.75
CA ASN A 61 -10.91 7.11 10.90
C ASN A 61 -10.21 8.00 9.85
N TRP A 62 -9.85 7.43 8.70
CA TRP A 62 -8.88 8.04 7.80
C TRP A 62 -9.49 8.88 6.69
N VAL A 63 -8.70 9.85 6.23
CA VAL A 63 -9.10 10.88 5.27
C VAL A 63 -9.55 10.20 3.96
N PRO A 64 -10.69 10.62 3.34
CA PRO A 64 -11.25 10.01 2.13
C PRO A 64 -10.28 9.66 0.99
N PRO A 65 -9.18 10.39 0.73
CA PRO A 65 -8.20 10.04 -0.30
C PRO A 65 -7.49 8.71 -0.08
N VAL A 66 -7.28 8.27 1.16
CA VAL A 66 -6.64 6.97 1.45
C VAL A 66 -7.59 5.83 1.12
N LEU A 67 -8.85 5.96 1.55
CA LEU A 67 -9.92 5.00 1.23
C LEU A 67 -10.17 4.91 -0.29
N ALA A 68 -10.15 6.05 -0.97
CA ALA A 68 -10.33 6.10 -2.43
C ALA A 68 -9.18 5.37 -3.17
N ARG A 69 -7.95 5.46 -2.67
CA ARG A 69 -6.78 4.76 -3.21
C ARG A 69 -6.82 3.25 -2.95
N ASP A 70 -7.29 2.84 -1.78
CA ASP A 70 -7.35 1.41 -1.39
C ASP A 70 -8.49 0.63 -2.07
N LYS A 71 -9.51 1.32 -2.58
CA LYS A 71 -10.72 0.71 -3.16
C LYS A 71 -10.42 -0.40 -4.17
N HIS A 72 -9.54 -0.17 -5.13
CA HIS A 72 -9.21 -1.16 -6.15
C HIS A 72 -8.42 -2.35 -5.61
N GLN A 73 -7.65 -2.14 -4.55
CA GLN A 73 -6.84 -3.18 -3.91
C GLN A 73 -7.70 -4.10 -3.05
N ILE A 74 -8.65 -3.54 -2.30
CA ILE A 74 -9.69 -4.33 -1.60
C ILE A 74 -10.45 -5.20 -2.60
N GLN A 75 -10.87 -4.63 -3.73
CA GLN A 75 -11.58 -5.39 -4.76
C GLN A 75 -10.73 -6.52 -5.34
N SER A 76 -9.45 -6.25 -5.63
CA SER A 76 -8.52 -7.27 -6.12
C SER A 76 -8.33 -8.39 -5.09
N GLN A 77 -8.18 -8.03 -3.82
CA GLN A 77 -8.04 -8.99 -2.73
C GLN A 77 -9.31 -9.83 -2.52
N ALA A 78 -10.49 -9.21 -2.62
CA ALA A 78 -11.77 -9.92 -2.57
C ALA A 78 -11.89 -10.96 -3.70
N GLN A 79 -11.52 -10.59 -4.93
CA GLN A 79 -11.53 -11.52 -6.06
C GLN A 79 -10.53 -12.66 -5.91
N LEU A 80 -9.34 -12.40 -5.35
CA LEU A 80 -8.36 -13.46 -5.04
C LEU A 80 -8.85 -14.39 -3.92
N GLY A 81 -9.47 -13.85 -2.86
CA GLY A 81 -10.06 -14.68 -1.80
C GLY A 81 -11.20 -15.55 -2.34
N ALA A 82 -12.09 -14.97 -3.13
CA ALA A 82 -13.19 -15.70 -3.76
C ALA A 82 -12.67 -16.77 -4.76
N SER A 83 -11.59 -16.49 -5.51
CA SER A 83 -11.02 -17.48 -6.44
C SER A 83 -10.38 -18.66 -5.69
N LEU A 84 -9.68 -18.41 -4.59
CA LEU A 84 -9.15 -19.46 -3.72
C LEU A 84 -10.27 -20.33 -3.15
N ASN A 85 -11.35 -19.72 -2.65
CA ASN A 85 -12.52 -20.45 -2.14
C ASN A 85 -13.23 -21.25 -3.22
N ALA A 86 -13.35 -20.70 -4.43
CA ALA A 86 -13.93 -21.42 -5.58
C ALA A 86 -13.09 -22.64 -5.99
N ILE A 87 -11.77 -22.48 -6.08
CA ILE A 87 -10.86 -23.58 -6.43
C ILE A 87 -10.86 -24.63 -5.33
N GLY A 88 -10.77 -24.23 -4.06
CA GLY A 88 -10.79 -25.14 -2.92
C GLY A 88 -12.09 -25.95 -2.84
N SER A 89 -13.24 -25.30 -3.02
CA SER A 89 -14.55 -25.96 -3.05
C SER A 89 -14.66 -26.94 -4.22
N GLY A 90 -14.19 -26.54 -5.41
CA GLY A 90 -14.16 -27.41 -6.58
C GLY A 90 -13.23 -28.62 -6.38
N MET A 91 -12.06 -28.40 -5.78
CA MET A 91 -11.11 -29.48 -5.47
C MET A 91 -11.67 -30.47 -4.45
N ALA A 92 -12.36 -29.99 -3.39
CA ALA A 92 -12.96 -30.86 -2.40
C ALA A 92 -13.89 -31.91 -3.06
N GLY A 93 -14.70 -31.49 -4.04
CA GLY A 93 -15.55 -32.42 -4.80
C GLY A 93 -14.83 -33.33 -5.78
N LEU A 94 -13.58 -33.02 -6.15
CA LEU A 94 -12.77 -33.83 -7.09
C LEU A 94 -11.89 -34.87 -6.38
N LEU A 95 -11.48 -34.60 -5.14
CA LEU A 95 -10.59 -35.47 -4.38
C LEU A 95 -11.22 -36.84 -4.05
N ASP A 96 -12.55 -36.92 -4.01
CA ASP A 96 -13.28 -38.16 -3.77
C ASP A 96 -13.39 -39.07 -5.02
N LEU A 97 -12.94 -38.60 -6.19
CA LEU A 97 -13.01 -39.37 -7.44
C LEU A 97 -11.79 -40.30 -7.60
N GLU A 98 -12.02 -41.55 -7.98
CA GLU A 98 -10.95 -42.54 -8.21
C GLU A 98 -9.90 -42.08 -9.23
N SER A 99 -10.31 -41.30 -10.23
CA SER A 99 -9.42 -40.72 -11.24
C SER A 99 -8.36 -39.79 -10.65
N PHE A 100 -8.68 -39.09 -9.56
CA PHE A 100 -7.76 -38.19 -8.84
C PHE A 100 -6.79 -38.95 -7.92
N GLN A 101 -7.08 -40.21 -7.60
CA GLN A 101 -6.17 -41.08 -6.83
C GLN A 101 -5.08 -41.73 -7.70
N SER A 102 -5.23 -41.70 -9.03
CA SER A 102 -4.23 -42.18 -9.99
C SER A 102 -2.94 -41.34 -10.00
N VAL A 103 -1.85 -41.87 -10.58
CA VAL A 103 -0.58 -41.13 -10.74
C VAL A 103 -0.77 -39.81 -11.49
N ASN A 104 -1.56 -39.83 -12.58
CA ASN A 104 -1.89 -38.64 -13.36
C ASN A 104 -2.78 -37.67 -12.57
N GLY A 105 -3.72 -38.19 -11.78
CA GLY A 105 -4.56 -37.42 -10.86
C GLY A 105 -3.73 -36.67 -9.82
N LYS A 106 -2.79 -37.37 -9.16
CA LYS A 106 -1.83 -36.76 -8.22
C LYS A 106 -0.98 -35.68 -8.88
N ALA A 107 -0.47 -35.91 -10.08
CA ALA A 107 0.30 -34.90 -10.81
C ALA A 107 -0.55 -33.65 -11.16
N ALA A 108 -1.84 -33.82 -11.48
CA ALA A 108 -2.76 -32.71 -11.70
C ALA A 108 -3.04 -31.94 -10.40
N ILE A 109 -3.27 -32.64 -9.28
CA ILE A 109 -3.45 -32.04 -7.95
C ILE A 109 -2.24 -31.18 -7.59
N SER A 110 -1.02 -31.69 -7.80
CA SER A 110 0.21 -30.93 -7.50
C SER A 110 0.26 -29.61 -8.29
N LYS A 111 -0.04 -29.65 -9.61
CA LYS A 111 -0.06 -28.43 -10.45
C LYS A 111 -1.13 -27.44 -10.01
N ILE A 112 -2.31 -27.91 -9.61
CA ILE A 112 -3.38 -27.06 -9.08
C ILE A 112 -2.96 -26.46 -7.74
N SER A 113 -2.38 -27.27 -6.84
CA SER A 113 -1.85 -26.83 -5.56
C SER A 113 -0.79 -25.73 -5.72
N ASP A 114 0.10 -25.86 -6.70
CA ASP A 114 1.09 -24.82 -7.00
C ASP A 114 0.42 -23.53 -7.49
N GLY A 115 -0.63 -23.63 -8.32
CA GLY A 115 -1.45 -22.49 -8.73
C GLY A 115 -2.16 -21.80 -7.57
N ILE A 116 -2.74 -22.57 -6.63
CA ILE A 116 -3.36 -22.05 -5.40
C ILE A 116 -2.34 -21.32 -4.54
N ARG A 117 -1.13 -21.89 -4.37
CA ARG A 117 -0.04 -21.24 -3.62
C ARG A 117 0.36 -19.90 -4.24
N LEU A 118 0.45 -19.82 -5.56
CA LEU A 118 0.73 -18.56 -6.26
C LEU A 118 -0.39 -17.53 -6.10
N LEU A 119 -1.65 -17.95 -6.12
CA LEU A 119 -2.80 -17.06 -5.86
C LEU A 119 -2.83 -16.57 -4.41
N ALA A 120 -2.49 -17.42 -3.45
CA ALA A 120 -2.39 -17.07 -2.04
C ALA A 120 -1.22 -16.09 -1.79
N ASP A 121 -0.06 -16.31 -2.41
CA ASP A 121 1.05 -15.34 -2.36
C ASP A 121 0.64 -14.01 -3.00
N LEU A 122 -0.06 -14.02 -4.14
CA LEU A 122 -0.56 -12.80 -4.77
C LEU A 122 -1.54 -12.05 -3.85
N HIS A 123 -2.42 -12.76 -3.15
CA HIS A 123 -3.32 -12.18 -2.15
C HIS A 123 -2.55 -11.48 -1.03
N PHE A 124 -1.52 -12.14 -0.49
CA PHE A 124 -0.63 -11.54 0.51
C PHE A 124 0.15 -10.33 -0.04
N ARG A 125 0.63 -10.39 -1.28
CA ARG A 125 1.30 -9.25 -1.94
C ARG A 125 0.37 -8.06 -2.16
N VAL A 126 -0.94 -8.30 -2.37
CA VAL A 126 -1.93 -7.23 -2.37
C VAL A 126 -2.03 -6.60 -0.98
N SER A 127 -2.07 -7.37 0.13
CA SER A 127 -1.99 -6.81 1.49
C SER A 127 -0.75 -5.94 1.71
N GLN A 128 0.42 -6.41 1.28
CA GLN A 128 1.65 -5.61 1.37
C GLN A 128 1.55 -4.30 0.57
N SER A 129 0.96 -4.35 -0.63
CA SER A 129 0.72 -3.14 -1.43
C SER A 129 -0.21 -2.16 -0.72
N ARG A 130 -1.30 -2.66 -0.12
CA ARG A 130 -2.24 -1.86 0.68
C ARG A 130 -1.53 -1.18 1.85
N ARG A 131 -0.71 -1.93 2.61
CA ARG A 131 0.15 -1.36 3.65
C ARG A 131 1.06 -0.27 3.11
N ALA A 132 1.76 -0.49 2.00
CA ALA A 132 2.66 0.50 1.42
C ALA A 132 1.97 1.82 1.03
N PHE A 133 0.68 1.78 0.67
CA PHE A 133 -0.11 2.99 0.40
C PHE A 133 -0.64 3.67 1.67
N ILE A 134 -0.93 2.90 2.71
CA ILE A 134 -1.52 3.40 3.95
C ILE A 134 -0.44 3.94 4.91
N VAL A 135 0.67 3.21 5.09
CA VAL A 135 1.76 3.55 6.03
C VAL A 135 2.29 5.00 5.90
N PRO A 136 2.46 5.59 4.71
CA PRO A 136 2.91 6.97 4.58
C PRO A 136 2.01 8.00 5.29
N SER A 137 0.71 7.70 5.44
CA SER A 137 -0.26 8.58 6.09
C SER A 137 -0.37 8.37 7.61
N LEU A 138 0.38 7.41 8.16
CA LEU A 138 0.51 7.22 9.62
C LEU A 138 1.35 8.32 10.26
N ASN A 139 1.06 8.62 11.53
CA ASN A 139 1.98 9.36 12.39
C ASN A 139 3.21 8.49 12.74
N PHE A 140 4.24 9.08 13.37
CA PHE A 140 5.47 8.36 13.70
C PHE A 140 5.22 7.06 14.48
N LEU A 141 4.38 7.11 15.52
CA LEU A 141 4.02 5.94 16.33
C LEU A 141 3.34 4.85 15.50
N GLY A 142 2.40 5.24 14.64
CA GLY A 142 1.71 4.31 13.74
C GLY A 142 2.66 3.65 12.75
N LYS A 143 3.64 4.39 12.21
CA LYS A 143 4.68 3.82 11.33
C LYS A 143 5.49 2.76 12.06
N THR A 144 6.03 3.10 13.23
CA THR A 144 6.80 2.16 14.06
C THR A 144 6.00 0.93 14.46
N ALA A 145 4.74 1.10 14.87
CA ALA A 145 3.85 -0.02 15.19
C ALA A 145 3.58 -0.88 13.95
N SER A 146 3.40 -0.26 12.77
CA SER A 146 3.13 -1.01 11.54
C SER A 146 4.32 -1.85 11.11
N ASP A 147 5.55 -1.36 11.25
CA ASP A 147 6.76 -2.08 10.83
C ASP A 147 6.98 -3.36 11.64
N ALA A 148 6.58 -3.36 12.91
CA ALA A 148 6.68 -4.52 13.80
C ALA A 148 5.55 -5.53 13.63
N ALA A 149 4.43 -5.13 13.03
CA ALA A 149 3.21 -5.92 13.05
C ALA A 149 3.06 -6.83 11.82
N PRO A 150 2.74 -8.12 12.01
CA PRO A 150 2.46 -9.03 10.90
C PRO A 150 1.12 -8.69 10.24
N ILE A 151 0.93 -9.10 8.99
CA ILE A 151 -0.40 -9.17 8.38
C ILE A 151 -1.03 -10.48 8.89
N ASP A 152 -2.18 -10.38 9.55
CA ASP A 152 -2.96 -11.53 10.04
C ASP A 152 -4.41 -11.42 9.54
N ASP A 153 -5.39 -11.69 10.40
CA ASP A 153 -6.81 -11.44 10.14
C ASP A 153 -7.11 -9.94 9.95
N SER A 154 -6.17 -9.03 10.24
CA SER A 154 -6.23 -7.62 9.89
C SER A 154 -4.96 -7.13 9.18
N LEU A 155 -5.09 -6.00 8.47
CA LEU A 155 -4.04 -5.50 7.59
C LEU A 155 -2.76 -5.11 8.34
N PHE A 156 -2.88 -4.61 9.56
CA PHE A 156 -1.76 -4.25 10.41
C PHE A 156 -1.58 -5.19 11.59
N GLY A 157 -2.31 -6.29 11.69
CA GLY A 157 -2.21 -7.17 12.84
C GLY A 157 -3.27 -6.84 13.90
N SER A 158 -3.88 -7.87 14.45
CA SER A 158 -4.90 -7.79 15.51
C SER A 158 -4.48 -6.92 16.72
N ASN A 159 -3.18 -6.88 17.04
CA ASN A 159 -2.64 -6.12 18.17
C ASN A 159 -2.29 -4.66 17.83
N PHE A 160 -2.31 -4.26 16.56
CA PHE A 160 -1.85 -2.94 16.13
C PHE A 160 -2.56 -1.78 16.84
N ALA A 161 -3.87 -1.94 17.02
CA ALA A 161 -4.70 -0.95 17.71
C ALA A 161 -4.24 -0.73 19.17
N GLU A 162 -3.96 -1.83 19.87
CA GLU A 162 -3.53 -1.81 21.27
C GLU A 162 -2.13 -1.20 21.38
N ASP A 163 -1.20 -1.64 20.53
CA ASP A 163 0.18 -1.17 20.49
C ASP A 163 0.27 0.33 20.18
N ALA A 164 -0.50 0.81 19.19
CA ALA A 164 -0.55 2.22 18.84
C ALA A 164 -1.09 3.09 19.99
N ASN A 165 -2.13 2.63 20.68
CA ASN A 165 -2.72 3.33 21.81
C ASN A 165 -1.81 3.34 23.05
N ALA A 166 -1.15 2.23 23.33
CA ALA A 166 -0.16 2.11 24.40
C ALA A 166 1.00 3.08 24.15
N ALA A 167 1.55 3.08 22.94
CA ALA A 167 2.63 3.97 22.56
C ALA A 167 2.24 5.46 22.64
N GLN A 168 1.00 5.80 22.23
CA GLN A 168 0.49 7.17 22.36
C GLN A 168 0.33 7.60 23.83
N THR A 169 -0.08 6.69 24.71
CA THR A 169 -0.20 6.96 26.15
C THR A 169 1.16 7.21 26.77
N ILE A 170 2.15 6.38 26.44
CA ILE A 170 3.54 6.54 26.89
C ILE A 170 4.09 7.90 26.41
N GLU A 171 3.88 8.26 25.14
CA GLU A 171 4.31 9.54 24.60
C GLU A 171 3.70 10.74 25.36
N LYS A 172 2.41 10.69 25.68
CA LYS A 172 1.72 11.72 26.45
C LYS A 172 2.31 11.87 27.86
N VAL A 173 2.62 10.75 28.53
CA VAL A 173 3.23 10.76 29.87
C VAL A 173 4.66 11.32 29.81
N ALA A 174 5.47 10.87 28.85
CA ALA A 174 6.83 11.36 28.66
C ALA A 174 6.86 12.87 28.38
N ARG A 175 5.97 13.37 27.52
CA ARG A 175 5.84 14.82 27.23
C ARG A 175 5.44 15.62 28.47
N LYS A 176 4.61 15.07 29.37
CA LYS A 176 4.26 15.73 30.64
C LYS A 176 5.45 15.79 31.59
N MET A 177 6.25 14.71 31.68
CA MET A 177 7.45 14.66 32.52
C MET A 177 8.58 15.55 31.99
N ALA A 178 8.72 15.68 30.66
CA ALA A 178 9.75 16.50 30.02
C ALA A 178 9.47 18.01 30.10
N ARG A 179 8.24 18.43 30.44
CA ARG A 179 7.95 19.85 30.72
C ARG A 179 8.66 20.24 32.02
N LYS A 180 9.74 21.01 31.91
CA LYS A 180 10.40 21.64 33.06
C LYS A 180 9.36 22.40 33.91
N PRO A 181 9.49 22.42 35.26
CA PRO A 181 8.69 23.30 36.09
C PRO A 181 8.83 24.74 35.60
N PRO A 182 7.78 25.58 35.65
CA PRO A 182 7.95 27.00 35.38
C PRO A 182 9.05 27.52 36.31
N GLN A 183 10.10 28.10 35.73
CA GLN A 183 11.08 28.82 36.54
C GLN A 183 10.33 29.88 37.33
N LEU A 184 10.30 29.71 38.65
CA LEU A 184 9.92 30.78 39.55
C LEU A 184 10.84 31.96 39.22
N SER A 185 10.27 33.04 38.72
CA SER A 185 11.00 34.29 38.49
C SER A 185 11.47 34.79 39.85
N ASN A 186 12.74 34.56 40.17
CA ASN A 186 13.35 35.18 41.33
C ASN A 186 13.70 36.62 40.95
N ASN A 187 12.72 37.51 41.10
CA ASN A 187 12.98 38.93 41.23
C ASN A 187 13.71 39.15 42.57
N GLN A 188 14.99 39.52 42.52
CA GLN A 188 15.63 40.51 43.41
C GLN A 188 17.13 40.59 43.12
N GLY A 189 17.62 41.77 42.68
CA GLY A 189 19.05 42.04 42.61
C GLY A 189 19.51 43.16 41.67
N ARG A 190 19.10 44.40 41.96
CA ARG A 190 19.79 45.70 41.70
C ARG A 190 20.66 45.86 40.43
N GLN A 191 20.23 46.78 39.55
CA GLN A 191 21.12 47.53 38.66
C GLN A 191 22.03 48.49 39.47
N PRO A 192 23.17 48.91 38.90
CA PRO A 192 23.25 50.31 38.46
C PRO A 192 23.79 50.49 37.03
N ALA A 193 23.39 51.63 36.45
CA ALA A 193 23.62 52.10 35.10
C ALA A 193 25.07 52.57 34.84
N ALA A 194 25.54 52.40 33.60
CA ALA A 194 26.66 53.17 33.04
C ALA A 194 26.38 53.57 31.58
N GLN A 195 25.98 54.85 31.45
CA GLN A 195 26.37 55.84 30.44
C GLN A 195 26.29 55.51 28.94
N ARG A 196 25.27 56.15 28.33
CA ARG A 196 25.17 56.48 26.91
C ARG A 196 26.21 57.54 26.53
N PHE A 197 26.98 57.31 25.47
CA PHE A 197 27.60 58.38 24.68
C PHE A 197 26.78 58.63 23.42
N LYS A 198 26.35 59.90 23.25
CA LYS A 198 25.79 60.47 22.03
C LYS A 198 26.88 61.31 21.36
N GLN A 199 27.11 61.14 20.06
CA GLN A 199 27.75 62.14 19.18
C GLN A 199 26.84 62.30 17.94
N GLN A 200 26.06 63.39 17.88
CA GLN A 200 26.22 64.55 16.97
C GLN A 200 26.08 64.15 15.48
N ARG A 201 24.88 64.23 14.88
CA ARG A 201 24.20 65.42 14.31
C ARG A 201 25.11 66.26 13.41
N ASN A 202 24.95 66.09 12.09
CA ASN A 202 24.88 67.17 11.10
C ASN A 202 24.18 66.64 9.83
N GLN A 203 23.00 67.19 9.51
CA GLN A 203 22.40 67.18 8.18
C GLN A 203 22.57 68.58 7.58
N PRO A 204 22.48 68.70 6.25
CA PRO A 204 21.57 69.69 5.69
C PRO A 204 20.52 69.08 4.75
N LEU A 205 19.37 69.78 4.72
CA LEU A 205 18.12 69.51 4.03
C LEU A 205 18.04 70.33 2.74
N ARG A 206 17.60 69.71 1.63
CA ARG A 206 16.79 70.22 0.47
C ARG A 206 16.92 69.18 -0.65
N GLU A 207 15.94 68.84 -1.49
CA GLU A 207 14.80 69.58 -2.02
C GLU A 207 13.77 68.58 -2.61
N ILE A 208 12.58 69.10 -2.93
CA ILE A 208 11.33 68.43 -3.30
C ILE A 208 11.24 68.32 -4.85
N HIS A 209 10.89 67.19 -5.52
CA HIS A 209 9.59 66.84 -6.17
C HIS A 209 9.72 65.70 -7.26
N PRO A 210 8.64 65.20 -7.92
CA PRO A 210 8.27 63.77 -7.98
C PRO A 210 8.47 63.05 -9.34
N ASN A 211 8.38 61.70 -9.40
CA ASN A 211 7.57 61.01 -10.43
C ASN A 211 7.38 59.49 -10.21
N GLN A 212 6.13 59.05 -10.41
CA GLN A 212 5.63 57.79 -11.00
C GLN A 212 6.37 56.45 -10.83
N GLY A 213 5.63 55.41 -10.44
CA GLY A 213 6.03 54.02 -10.70
C GLY A 213 5.29 52.96 -9.90
N ASN A 214 4.11 52.58 -10.37
CA ASN A 214 3.27 51.49 -9.86
C ASN A 214 3.86 50.12 -10.29
N ALA A 215 4.13 49.17 -9.38
CA ALA A 215 4.37 47.77 -9.76
C ALA A 215 4.04 46.77 -8.64
N LYS A 216 2.93 46.06 -8.80
CA LYS A 216 2.60 44.80 -8.12
C LYS A 216 3.27 43.62 -8.86
N PRO A 217 3.57 42.50 -8.18
CA PRO A 217 4.34 41.38 -8.74
C PRO A 217 3.52 40.49 -9.71
N PRO A 218 4.15 39.81 -10.69
CA PRO A 218 3.44 39.04 -11.71
C PRO A 218 3.09 37.61 -11.28
N PHE A 219 1.92 37.17 -11.77
CA PHE A 219 1.42 35.79 -11.75
C PHE A 219 2.08 34.97 -12.87
N HIS A 220 2.55 33.75 -12.57
CA HIS A 220 2.90 32.75 -13.59
C HIS A 220 1.72 31.82 -13.85
N LYS A 221 1.17 31.86 -15.07
CA LYS A 221 0.28 30.83 -15.63
C LYS A 221 1.02 30.04 -16.72
N SER A 222 0.71 28.75 -16.72
CA SER A 222 1.15 27.68 -17.62
C SER A 222 0.63 27.82 -19.05
N GLN A 223 1.32 27.20 -20.02
CA GLN A 223 0.77 26.56 -21.24
C GLN A 223 1.94 25.79 -21.90
N ALA A 224 1.94 24.45 -22.02
CA ALA A 224 1.15 23.60 -22.93
C ALA A 224 1.32 23.98 -24.41
N ALA A 225 2.21 23.28 -25.11
CA ALA A 225 2.38 23.37 -26.56
C ALA A 225 1.76 22.13 -27.23
N HIS A 226 0.69 22.35 -28.00
CA HIS A 226 0.11 21.36 -28.92
C HIS A 226 0.54 21.72 -30.35
N ARG A 227 1.09 20.73 -31.05
CA ARG A 227 1.59 20.78 -32.44
C ARG A 227 0.47 20.38 -33.43
N SER A 228 0.29 21.17 -34.50
CA SER A 228 -0.44 20.87 -35.75
C SER A 228 0.01 21.93 -36.78
N LYS A 229 0.28 21.73 -38.09
CA LYS A 229 -0.32 20.96 -39.21
C LYS A 229 0.79 20.73 -40.28
N ARG A 230 0.87 19.58 -40.98
CA ARG A 230 0.24 19.17 -42.28
C ARG A 230 0.83 19.81 -43.54
N GLY A 231 1.26 18.99 -44.52
CA GLY A 231 1.41 19.37 -45.93
C GLY A 231 2.22 18.40 -46.80
N SER A 232 1.56 17.86 -47.84
CA SER A 232 2.02 17.05 -49.00
C SER A 232 2.23 15.55 -48.82
#